data_AF-A0A061RHN3-F1
#
_entry.id   AF-A0A061RHN3-F1
#
_cell.length_a   1.000
_cell.length_b   1.000
_cell.length_c   1.000
_cell.angle_alpha   90.00
_cell.angle_beta   90.00
_cell.angle_gamma   90.00
#
_symmetry.space_group_name_H-M   'P 1'
#
loop_
_entity.id
_entity.type
_entity.pdbx_description
1 polymer ?
#
loop_
_entity_poly.entity_id
_entity_poly.type
_entity_poly.pdbx_seq_one_letter_code
_entity_poly.pdbx_strand_id
1 'polypeptide(L)'
;SFRHLSEAMAAAEDGDRILLLRGIHNGCSQSVTVDKRVLISGEGDLGDATIDFRGNSPVLRIVRSAMLHNLFVDMSGFCSAVNVEGPAGLQPVIDHCKIVCSGDDALNVSGKAAPIVQDTVLKGEKRCGIRCWDGACPTLVNCRIEGCGQQGLKSFDGAAARARRCFVKGCGAEGAVAMGRSSLTLEDCTFSGNKGPGVDVSSRASARMESCTVESNVGGVWGWNQARIEMSRCCIRGGRSFSMLMDEDASIECESTQIDGCVQATDHAWKGLFCPSNCLTNSDVNGDLPPPAPPFVYTPSP
;
A
#
# COMPACT_ATOMS: atom_id res chain seq x y z
N SER A 1 24.97 -25.12 -14.20
CA SER A 1 23.97 -24.22 -14.81
C SER A 1 22.65 -24.96 -14.83
N PHE A 2 21.57 -24.33 -14.39
CA PHE A 2 20.23 -24.91 -14.28
C PHE A 2 19.32 -24.29 -15.33
N ARG A 3 18.27 -25.01 -15.76
CA ARG A 3 17.30 -24.47 -16.73
C ARG A 3 16.22 -23.63 -16.04
N HIS A 4 15.93 -23.95 -14.78
CA HIS A 4 14.82 -23.34 -14.04
C HIS A 4 15.26 -22.86 -12.66
N LEU A 5 14.64 -21.79 -12.18
CA LEU A 5 14.86 -21.28 -10.84
C LEU A 5 14.49 -22.33 -9.76
N SER A 6 13.50 -23.17 -10.01
CA SER A 6 13.11 -24.28 -9.14
C SER A 6 14.24 -25.31 -8.97
N GLU A 7 14.92 -25.69 -10.04
CA GLU A 7 16.08 -26.59 -10.01
C GLU A 7 17.26 -25.97 -9.26
N ALA A 8 17.55 -24.69 -9.53
CA ALA A 8 18.60 -23.97 -8.84
C ALA A 8 18.32 -23.85 -7.33
N MET A 9 17.06 -23.56 -6.96
CA MET A 9 16.63 -23.51 -5.57
C MET A 9 16.75 -24.89 -4.90
N ALA A 10 16.37 -25.98 -5.59
CA ALA A 10 16.48 -27.33 -5.05
C ALA A 10 17.94 -27.71 -4.75
N ALA A 11 18.86 -27.34 -5.64
CA ALA A 11 20.29 -27.63 -5.52
C ALA A 11 21.06 -26.69 -4.57
N ALA A 12 20.56 -25.47 -4.33
CA ALA A 12 21.22 -24.50 -3.46
C ALA A 12 21.27 -24.95 -2.00
N GLU A 13 22.23 -24.44 -1.26
CA GLU A 13 22.36 -24.55 0.19
C GLU A 13 22.21 -23.17 0.87
N ASP A 14 22.10 -23.14 2.19
CA ASP A 14 22.11 -21.90 2.96
C ASP A 14 23.43 -21.14 2.72
N GLY A 15 23.34 -19.88 2.30
CA GLY A 15 24.47 -19.01 1.98
C GLY A 15 24.74 -18.85 0.49
N ASP A 16 24.10 -19.66 -0.36
CA ASP A 16 24.34 -19.63 -1.80
C ASP A 16 23.73 -18.42 -2.50
N ARG A 17 24.29 -18.13 -3.68
CA ARG A 17 23.76 -17.15 -4.63
C ARG A 17 23.21 -17.86 -5.87
N ILE A 18 21.96 -17.56 -6.21
CA ILE A 18 21.33 -17.91 -7.48
C ILE A 18 21.33 -16.65 -8.35
N LEU A 19 22.12 -16.67 -9.42
CA LEU A 19 22.18 -15.59 -10.41
C LEU A 19 21.27 -15.92 -11.60
N LEU A 20 20.27 -15.07 -11.86
CA LEU A 20 19.49 -15.08 -13.09
C LEU A 20 20.27 -14.31 -14.14
N LEU A 21 20.78 -15.03 -15.14
CA LEU A 21 21.50 -14.42 -16.26
C LEU A 21 20.60 -13.52 -17.09
N ARG A 22 21.18 -12.64 -17.89
CA ARG A 22 20.43 -11.78 -18.82
C ARG A 22 19.48 -12.61 -19.71
N GLY A 23 18.26 -12.11 -19.89
CA GLY A 23 17.22 -12.73 -20.71
C GLY A 23 15.88 -12.90 -19.99
N ILE A 24 14.93 -13.51 -20.71
CA ILE A 24 13.59 -13.82 -20.21
C ILE A 24 13.58 -15.29 -19.75
N HIS A 25 13.34 -15.49 -18.46
CA HIS A 25 13.24 -16.79 -17.81
C HIS A 25 11.77 -17.16 -17.67
N ASN A 26 11.26 -17.93 -18.63
CA ASN A 26 9.92 -18.47 -18.57
C ASN A 26 9.89 -19.50 -17.44
N GLY A 27 9.34 -19.14 -16.27
CA GLY A 27 9.35 -19.97 -15.05
C GLY A 27 8.57 -21.29 -15.15
N CYS A 28 8.20 -21.73 -16.36
CA CYS A 28 7.40 -22.93 -16.67
C CYS A 28 6.17 -23.09 -15.78
N SER A 29 5.62 -21.97 -15.30
CA SER A 29 4.50 -21.94 -14.36
C SER A 29 4.77 -22.70 -13.05
N GLN A 30 6.03 -22.96 -12.70
CA GLN A 30 6.45 -23.65 -11.49
C GLN A 30 6.72 -22.65 -10.36
N SER A 31 5.87 -22.68 -9.35
CA SER A 31 6.08 -21.93 -8.10
C SER A 31 7.38 -22.37 -7.43
N VAL A 32 8.18 -21.42 -6.96
CA VAL A 32 9.42 -21.68 -6.22
C VAL A 32 9.23 -21.34 -4.75
N THR A 33 9.37 -22.34 -3.88
CA THR A 33 9.46 -22.12 -2.44
C THR A 33 10.88 -21.73 -2.07
N VAL A 34 11.05 -20.57 -1.43
CA VAL A 34 12.31 -20.08 -0.87
C VAL A 34 12.35 -20.47 0.60
N ASP A 35 12.92 -21.64 0.86
CA ASP A 35 13.06 -22.29 2.17
C ASP A 35 14.52 -22.33 2.67
N LYS A 36 15.41 -21.61 1.98
CA LYS A 36 16.86 -21.50 2.24
C LYS A 36 17.28 -20.04 2.34
N ARG A 37 18.35 -19.77 3.08
CA ARG A 37 18.98 -18.44 3.20
C ARG A 37 19.85 -18.17 1.98
N VAL A 38 19.23 -17.77 0.87
CA VAL A 38 19.93 -17.54 -0.39
C VAL A 38 19.81 -16.10 -0.86
N LEU A 39 20.74 -15.67 -1.70
CA LEU A 39 20.61 -14.47 -2.53
C LEU A 39 20.10 -14.90 -3.92
N ILE A 40 18.93 -14.42 -4.33
CA ILE A 40 18.43 -14.53 -5.71
C ILE A 40 18.61 -13.18 -6.38
N SER A 41 19.43 -13.11 -7.43
CA SER A 41 19.83 -11.85 -8.04
C SER A 41 19.76 -11.89 -9.57
N GLY A 42 19.27 -10.83 -10.20
CA GLY A 42 19.35 -10.64 -11.65
C GLY A 42 20.71 -10.07 -12.07
N GLU A 43 21.20 -10.51 -13.24
CA GLU A 43 22.40 -10.01 -13.89
C GLU A 43 22.09 -8.76 -14.73
N GLY A 44 22.93 -7.73 -14.61
CA GLY A 44 22.80 -6.49 -15.39
C GLY A 44 21.95 -5.43 -14.69
N ASP A 45 21.37 -4.54 -15.48
CA ASP A 45 20.45 -3.52 -14.98
C ASP A 45 19.06 -4.11 -14.74
N LEU A 46 18.23 -3.44 -13.92
CA LEU A 46 16.87 -3.92 -13.63
C LEU A 46 16.05 -4.07 -14.92
N GLY A 47 15.63 -5.30 -15.20
CA GLY A 47 14.89 -5.68 -16.41
C GLY A 47 15.72 -6.46 -17.42
N ASP A 48 17.06 -6.46 -17.30
CA ASP A 48 17.92 -7.30 -18.15
C ASP A 48 17.72 -8.79 -17.88
N ALA A 49 17.44 -9.16 -16.63
CA ALA A 49 17.01 -10.50 -16.21
C ALA A 49 15.56 -10.46 -15.72
N THR A 50 14.66 -11.04 -16.50
CA THR A 50 13.22 -11.03 -16.22
C THR A 50 12.71 -12.45 -15.95
N ILE A 51 11.92 -12.62 -14.90
CA ILE A 51 11.12 -13.82 -14.67
C ILE A 51 9.76 -13.58 -15.34
N ASP A 52 9.51 -14.25 -16.46
CA ASP A 52 8.18 -14.31 -17.07
C ASP A 52 7.45 -15.54 -16.51
N PHE A 53 6.39 -15.30 -15.75
CA PHE A 53 5.60 -16.35 -15.15
C PHE A 53 4.14 -16.27 -15.58
N ARG A 54 3.64 -17.32 -16.25
CA ARG A 54 2.23 -17.43 -16.65
C ARG A 54 1.58 -18.59 -15.91
N GLY A 55 0.75 -18.36 -14.90
CA GLY A 55 0.12 -19.43 -14.13
C GLY A 55 -0.71 -18.96 -12.95
N ASN A 56 -1.46 -19.89 -12.32
CA ASN A 56 -2.35 -19.57 -11.19
C ASN A 56 -1.73 -19.95 -9.84
N SER A 57 -0.44 -19.72 -9.68
CA SER A 57 0.28 -19.88 -8.41
C SER A 57 1.33 -18.78 -8.28
N PRO A 58 1.80 -18.47 -7.06
CA PRO A 58 2.84 -17.47 -6.88
C PRO A 58 4.14 -17.88 -7.52
N VAL A 59 4.85 -16.91 -8.08
CA VAL A 59 6.20 -17.11 -8.62
C VAL A 59 7.13 -17.55 -7.49
N LEU A 60 7.10 -16.81 -6.38
CA LEU A 60 7.92 -17.05 -5.21
C LEU A 60 7.07 -17.19 -3.95
N ARG A 61 7.32 -18.24 -3.16
CA ARG A 61 6.78 -18.44 -1.80
C ARG A 61 7.93 -18.39 -0.81
N ILE A 62 8.07 -17.27 -0.11
CA ILE A 62 9.17 -17.03 0.81
C ILE A 62 8.72 -17.42 2.21
N VAL A 63 9.33 -18.49 2.73
CA VAL A 63 9.06 -19.06 4.07
C VAL A 63 10.30 -19.05 4.96
N ARG A 64 11.44 -18.62 4.43
CA ARG A 64 12.70 -18.39 5.14
C ARG A 64 13.33 -17.08 4.70
N SER A 65 14.06 -16.42 5.61
CA SER A 65 14.74 -15.16 5.30
C SER A 65 15.75 -15.37 4.18
N ALA A 66 15.57 -14.63 3.09
CA ALA A 66 16.39 -14.65 1.88
C ALA A 66 16.49 -13.22 1.33
N MET A 67 17.39 -12.99 0.38
CA MET A 67 17.50 -11.71 -0.31
C MET A 67 17.09 -11.87 -1.78
N LEU A 68 16.10 -11.09 -2.21
CA LEU A 68 15.79 -10.86 -3.61
C LEU A 68 16.41 -9.53 -4.02
N HIS A 69 17.22 -9.52 -5.07
CA HIS A 69 17.92 -8.32 -5.51
C HIS A 69 17.90 -8.17 -7.02
N ASN A 70 17.59 -6.99 -7.55
CA ASN A 70 17.67 -6.73 -8.99
C ASN A 70 16.84 -7.72 -9.83
N LEU A 71 15.62 -8.04 -9.39
CA LEU A 71 14.72 -8.96 -10.09
C LEU A 71 13.55 -8.21 -10.70
N PHE A 72 13.28 -8.46 -11.98
CA PHE A 72 11.98 -8.14 -12.57
C PHE A 72 11.11 -9.40 -12.63
N VAL A 73 10.06 -9.43 -11.81
CA VAL A 73 9.01 -10.45 -11.82
C VAL A 73 7.82 -9.93 -12.64
N ASP A 74 7.62 -10.50 -13.83
CA ASP A 74 6.42 -10.29 -14.66
C ASP A 74 5.50 -11.51 -14.53
N MET A 75 4.52 -11.40 -13.63
CA MET A 75 3.54 -12.45 -13.39
C MET A 75 2.24 -12.17 -14.16
N SER A 76 1.72 -13.19 -14.84
CA SER A 76 0.33 -13.23 -15.27
C SER A 76 -0.44 -14.48 -14.85
N GLY A 77 -1.65 -14.26 -14.36
CA GLY A 77 -2.57 -15.28 -13.90
C GLY A 77 -3.42 -14.75 -12.74
N PHE A 78 -4.21 -15.62 -12.13
CA PHE A 78 -5.17 -15.26 -11.08
C PHE A 78 -4.64 -15.59 -9.68
N CYS A 79 -3.36 -15.33 -9.44
CA CYS A 79 -2.69 -15.50 -8.16
C CYS A 79 -1.64 -14.42 -7.97
N SER A 80 -1.23 -14.18 -6.72
CA SER A 80 -0.24 -13.16 -6.37
C SER A 80 1.13 -13.46 -6.97
N ALA A 81 1.96 -12.45 -7.23
CA ALA A 81 3.30 -12.71 -7.79
C ALA A 81 4.29 -13.24 -6.75
N VAL A 82 4.39 -12.58 -5.60
CA VAL A 82 5.28 -12.98 -4.50
C VAL A 82 4.51 -13.08 -3.19
N ASN A 83 4.69 -14.20 -2.48
CA ASN A 83 4.13 -14.41 -1.15
C ASN A 83 5.26 -14.50 -0.12
N VAL A 84 5.12 -13.75 0.97
CA VAL A 84 5.94 -13.88 2.17
C VAL A 84 5.04 -14.30 3.32
N GLU A 85 5.23 -15.51 3.84
CA GLU A 85 4.37 -16.07 4.88
C GLU A 85 5.24 -16.79 5.91
N GLY A 86 5.06 -16.46 7.19
CA GLY A 86 5.77 -17.18 8.23
C GLY A 86 5.68 -16.56 9.62
N PRO A 87 6.47 -17.10 10.56
CA PRO A 87 6.43 -16.69 11.96
C PRO A 87 7.15 -15.35 12.19
N ALA A 88 7.08 -14.88 13.43
CA ALA A 88 7.85 -13.74 13.86
C ALA A 88 9.34 -14.02 13.67
N GLY A 89 10.08 -13.06 13.12
CA GLY A 89 11.49 -13.20 12.80
C GLY A 89 11.78 -13.55 11.33
N LEU A 90 10.77 -13.95 10.54
CA LEU A 90 10.91 -14.05 9.08
C LEU A 90 11.05 -12.65 8.47
N GLN A 91 12.25 -12.29 8.04
CA GLN A 91 12.62 -10.96 7.57
C GLN A 91 13.42 -11.05 6.26
N PRO A 92 12.82 -11.50 5.15
CA PRO A 92 13.49 -11.46 3.86
C PRO A 92 13.64 -10.01 3.38
N VAL A 93 14.65 -9.76 2.55
CA VAL A 93 14.91 -8.46 1.94
C VAL A 93 14.54 -8.54 0.47
N ILE A 94 13.71 -7.60 0.00
CA ILE A 94 13.36 -7.41 -1.41
C ILE A 94 13.89 -6.05 -1.82
N ASP A 95 14.99 -6.04 -2.55
CA ASP A 95 15.79 -4.86 -2.83
C ASP A 95 15.93 -4.64 -4.34
N HIS A 96 15.77 -3.40 -4.79
CA HIS A 96 15.93 -3.03 -6.19
C HIS A 96 15.16 -3.93 -7.17
N CYS A 97 13.91 -4.29 -6.85
CA CYS A 97 13.10 -5.19 -7.66
C CYS A 97 11.98 -4.45 -8.41
N LYS A 98 11.41 -5.12 -9.41
CA LYS A 98 10.12 -4.75 -10.00
C LYS A 98 9.20 -5.96 -9.95
N ILE A 99 8.04 -5.84 -9.32
CA ILE A 99 7.09 -6.93 -9.18
C ILE A 99 5.76 -6.49 -9.79
N VAL A 100 5.38 -7.15 -10.88
CA VAL A 100 4.15 -6.90 -11.62
C VAL A 100 3.29 -8.16 -11.60
N CYS A 101 2.00 -7.99 -11.32
CA CYS A 101 1.01 -9.06 -11.38
C CYS A 101 -0.22 -8.59 -12.16
N SER A 102 -0.60 -9.30 -13.23
CA SER A 102 -1.71 -8.86 -14.09
C SER A 102 -3.11 -9.20 -13.56
N GLY A 103 -3.26 -10.22 -12.71
CA GLY A 103 -4.57 -10.69 -12.26
C GLY A 103 -4.82 -10.65 -10.76
N ASP A 104 -3.79 -10.43 -9.94
CA ASP A 104 -3.88 -10.42 -8.48
C ASP A 104 -2.88 -9.42 -7.85
N ASP A 105 -2.61 -9.55 -6.54
CA ASP A 105 -1.69 -8.70 -5.79
C ASP A 105 -0.23 -8.90 -6.23
N ALA A 106 0.57 -7.83 -6.29
CA ALA A 106 1.99 -7.97 -6.61
C ALA A 106 2.78 -8.63 -5.45
N LEU A 107 2.54 -8.18 -4.21
CA LEU A 107 3.18 -8.72 -3.02
C LEU A 107 2.15 -9.02 -1.92
N ASN A 108 2.14 -10.25 -1.44
CA ASN A 108 1.36 -10.68 -0.29
C ASN A 108 2.26 -10.94 0.91
N VAL A 109 1.89 -10.41 2.08
CA VAL A 109 2.62 -10.62 3.34
C VAL A 109 1.65 -11.08 4.42
N SER A 110 1.91 -12.21 5.05
CA SER A 110 1.03 -12.81 6.05
C SER A 110 1.77 -13.54 7.17
N GLY A 111 0.99 -14.01 8.16
CA GLY A 111 1.54 -14.44 9.43
C GLY A 111 2.25 -13.28 10.11
N LYS A 112 3.28 -13.56 10.90
CA LYS A 112 4.07 -12.53 11.60
C LYS A 112 5.34 -12.15 10.83
N ALA A 113 5.36 -12.37 9.52
CA ALA A 113 6.48 -12.02 8.66
C ALA A 113 6.67 -10.49 8.59
N ALA A 114 7.92 -10.06 8.51
CA ALA A 114 8.32 -8.67 8.51
C ALA A 114 9.38 -8.41 7.42
N PRO A 115 9.03 -8.56 6.13
CA PRO A 115 9.97 -8.29 5.04
C PRO A 115 10.38 -6.83 5.00
N ILE A 116 11.62 -6.57 4.59
CA ILE A 116 12.11 -5.24 4.23
C ILE A 116 12.05 -5.16 2.71
N VAL A 117 11.22 -4.25 2.19
CA VAL A 117 11.08 -3.98 0.77
C VAL A 117 11.66 -2.60 0.51
N GLN A 118 12.70 -2.51 -0.30
CA GLN A 118 13.36 -1.25 -0.56
C GLN A 118 13.69 -1.03 -2.03
N ASP A 119 13.66 0.23 -2.47
CA ASP A 119 13.99 0.66 -3.83
C ASP A 119 13.26 -0.16 -4.91
N THR A 120 12.03 -0.58 -4.60
CA THR A 120 11.27 -1.58 -5.36
C THR A 120 9.98 -0.98 -5.94
N VAL A 121 9.63 -1.42 -7.14
CA VAL A 121 8.37 -1.07 -7.81
C VAL A 121 7.36 -2.20 -7.66
N LEU A 122 6.16 -1.90 -7.16
CA LEU A 122 5.06 -2.86 -7.01
C LEU A 122 3.85 -2.43 -7.85
N LYS A 123 3.30 -3.37 -8.63
CA LYS A 123 2.10 -3.14 -9.46
C LYS A 123 1.22 -4.38 -9.55
N GLY A 124 0.06 -4.37 -8.88
CA GLY A 124 -1.00 -5.35 -9.08
C GLY A 124 -2.08 -4.78 -9.99
N GLU A 125 -2.09 -5.13 -11.28
CA GLU A 125 -2.90 -4.43 -12.29
C GLU A 125 -4.41 -4.52 -12.05
N LYS A 126 -4.88 -5.62 -11.43
CA LYS A 126 -6.29 -5.81 -11.06
C LYS A 126 -6.56 -5.77 -9.56
N ARG A 127 -5.52 -5.82 -8.72
CA ARG A 127 -5.64 -5.88 -7.25
C ARG A 127 -4.66 -4.91 -6.59
N CYS A 128 -4.01 -5.31 -5.50
CA CYS A 128 -3.19 -4.43 -4.70
C CYS A 128 -1.72 -4.44 -5.13
N GLY A 129 -1.00 -3.35 -4.85
CA GLY A 129 0.46 -3.37 -4.93
C GLY A 129 1.06 -4.25 -3.83
N ILE A 130 0.60 -4.06 -2.60
CA ILE A 130 0.94 -4.92 -1.47
C ILE A 130 -0.28 -5.12 -0.57
N ARG A 131 -0.48 -6.36 -0.13
CA ARG A 131 -1.56 -6.76 0.78
C ARG A 131 -0.99 -7.49 2.00
N CYS A 132 -1.37 -7.03 3.20
CA CYS A 132 -0.80 -7.46 4.48
C CYS A 132 -1.91 -7.89 5.44
N TRP A 133 -1.77 -9.05 6.08
CA TRP A 133 -2.75 -9.58 7.04
C TRP A 133 -2.13 -10.51 8.09
N ASP A 134 -2.94 -11.01 9.03
CA ASP A 134 -2.56 -12.02 10.04
C ASP A 134 -1.34 -11.63 10.90
N GLY A 135 -1.23 -10.33 11.24
CA GLY A 135 -0.12 -9.81 12.06
C GLY A 135 1.16 -9.46 11.28
N ALA A 136 1.10 -9.42 9.95
CA ALA A 136 2.25 -9.10 9.10
C ALA A 136 2.77 -7.70 9.38
N CYS A 137 4.09 -7.52 9.37
CA CYS A 137 4.77 -6.27 9.72
C CYS A 137 5.78 -5.79 8.64
N PRO A 138 5.39 -5.64 7.36
CA PRO A 138 6.33 -5.25 6.32
C PRO A 138 6.82 -3.81 6.50
N THR A 139 8.07 -3.57 6.11
CA THR A 139 8.67 -2.23 6.06
C THR A 139 9.04 -1.89 4.62
N LEU A 140 8.47 -0.81 4.08
CA LEU A 140 8.74 -0.29 2.74
C LEU A 140 9.63 0.95 2.84
N VAL A 141 10.69 1.01 2.04
CA VAL A 141 11.62 2.16 2.01
C VAL A 141 11.90 2.55 0.56
N ASN A 142 11.66 3.80 0.18
CA ASN A 142 11.91 4.29 -1.19
C ASN A 142 11.14 3.52 -2.30
N CYS A 143 10.06 2.84 -1.94
CA CYS A 143 9.28 2.06 -2.90
C CYS A 143 8.33 2.94 -3.73
N ARG A 144 8.04 2.47 -4.95
CA ARG A 144 6.97 3.03 -5.79
C ARG A 144 5.86 1.99 -5.94
N ILE A 145 4.65 2.34 -5.55
CA ILE A 145 3.45 1.52 -5.75
C ILE A 145 2.59 2.25 -6.76
N GLU A 146 2.46 1.72 -7.97
CA GLU A 146 1.88 2.51 -9.07
C GLU A 146 0.87 1.73 -9.91
N GLY A 147 -0.22 2.40 -10.28
CA GLY A 147 -1.18 1.90 -11.26
C GLY A 147 -1.84 0.57 -10.87
N CYS A 148 -2.05 0.36 -9.57
CA CYS A 148 -2.72 -0.85 -9.08
C CYS A 148 -4.23 -0.77 -9.34
N GLY A 149 -4.88 -1.90 -9.63
CA GLY A 149 -6.31 -1.95 -9.94
C GLY A 149 -7.21 -1.65 -8.74
N GLN A 150 -6.72 -1.92 -7.54
CA GLN A 150 -7.37 -1.62 -6.26
C GLN A 150 -6.47 -0.72 -5.41
N GLN A 151 -6.11 -1.14 -4.19
CA GLN A 151 -5.31 -0.34 -3.27
C GLN A 151 -3.82 -0.38 -3.58
N GLY A 152 -3.09 0.69 -3.26
CA GLY A 152 -1.63 0.62 -3.27
C GLY A 152 -1.11 -0.29 -2.15
N LEU A 153 -1.35 0.12 -0.90
CA LEU A 153 -0.96 -0.57 0.32
C LEU A 153 -2.20 -0.94 1.13
N LYS A 154 -2.48 -2.23 1.29
CA LYS A 154 -3.61 -2.73 2.08
C LYS A 154 -3.15 -3.45 3.34
N SER A 155 -3.54 -2.94 4.50
CA SER A 155 -3.30 -3.53 5.82
C SER A 155 -4.63 -3.91 6.48
N PHE A 156 -4.76 -5.16 6.93
CA PHE A 156 -5.96 -5.63 7.64
C PHE A 156 -5.61 -6.77 8.60
N ASP A 157 -6.60 -7.26 9.35
CA ASP A 157 -6.46 -8.43 10.23
C ASP A 157 -5.22 -8.41 11.15
N GLY A 158 -5.01 -7.28 11.83
CA GLY A 158 -3.91 -7.11 12.80
C GLY A 158 -2.53 -6.83 12.19
N ALA A 159 -2.41 -6.69 10.87
CA ALA A 159 -1.15 -6.29 10.24
C ALA A 159 -0.71 -4.85 10.65
N ALA A 160 0.59 -4.60 10.62
CA ALA A 160 1.21 -3.32 10.97
C ALA A 160 2.27 -2.94 9.93
N ALA A 161 1.82 -2.33 8.82
CA ALA A 161 2.70 -1.96 7.72
C ALA A 161 3.36 -0.60 7.96
N ARG A 162 4.65 -0.50 7.60
CA ARG A 162 5.44 0.74 7.69
C ARG A 162 5.92 1.14 6.30
N ALA A 163 5.83 2.42 5.97
CA ALA A 163 6.34 2.97 4.72
C ALA A 163 7.10 4.25 4.99
N ARG A 164 8.30 4.38 4.40
CA ARG A 164 9.14 5.57 4.49
C ARG A 164 9.64 5.99 3.12
N ARG A 165 9.48 7.27 2.78
CA ARG A 165 9.88 7.83 1.47
C ARG A 165 9.26 7.08 0.29
N CYS A 166 8.03 6.59 0.46
CA CYS A 166 7.32 5.83 -0.57
C CYS A 166 6.41 6.73 -1.41
N PHE A 167 6.21 6.34 -2.67
CA PHE A 167 5.26 7.00 -3.56
C PHE A 167 4.17 6.02 -3.98
N VAL A 168 2.92 6.35 -3.66
CA VAL A 168 1.75 5.55 -4.03
C VAL A 168 0.85 6.35 -4.97
N LYS A 169 0.76 5.93 -6.24
CA LYS A 169 0.08 6.72 -7.26
C LYS A 169 -0.80 5.96 -8.23
N GLY A 170 -1.86 6.62 -8.67
CA GLY A 170 -2.70 6.15 -9.77
C GLY A 170 -3.42 4.84 -9.49
N CYS A 171 -3.63 4.49 -8.22
CA CYS A 171 -4.33 3.27 -7.84
C CYS A 171 -5.84 3.42 -8.05
N GLY A 172 -6.51 2.32 -8.39
CA GLY A 172 -7.94 2.26 -8.69
C GLY A 172 -8.87 2.41 -7.48
N ALA A 173 -8.33 2.34 -6.27
CA ALA A 173 -9.02 2.60 -5.01
C ALA A 173 -8.13 3.49 -4.10
N GLU A 174 -8.02 3.18 -2.81
CA GLU A 174 -7.22 3.92 -1.84
C GLU A 174 -5.71 3.87 -2.16
N GLY A 175 -4.98 4.93 -1.81
CA GLY A 175 -3.51 4.87 -1.80
C GLY A 175 -3.02 3.88 -0.75
N ALA A 176 -3.31 4.15 0.52
CA ALA A 176 -3.14 3.21 1.62
C ALA A 176 -4.46 3.03 2.39
N VAL A 177 -4.70 1.81 2.87
CA VAL A 177 -5.86 1.48 3.70
C VAL A 177 -5.49 0.64 4.91
N ALA A 178 -6.05 0.98 6.07
CA ALA A 178 -6.00 0.19 7.30
C ALA A 178 -7.41 -0.18 7.77
N MET A 179 -7.69 -1.47 7.97
CA MET A 179 -8.99 -1.97 8.41
C MET A 179 -8.88 -2.86 9.65
N GLY A 180 -10.01 -3.05 10.36
CA GLY A 180 -10.09 -3.97 11.50
C GLY A 180 -9.27 -3.48 12.69
N ARG A 181 -8.20 -4.21 13.04
CA ARG A 181 -7.24 -3.83 14.12
C ARG A 181 -5.84 -3.60 13.58
N SER A 182 -5.72 -3.31 12.28
CA SER A 182 -4.43 -3.08 11.64
C SER A 182 -3.90 -1.66 11.89
N SER A 183 -2.64 -1.45 11.52
CA SER A 183 -2.01 -0.12 11.60
C SER A 183 -1.17 0.21 10.37
N LEU A 184 -1.01 1.51 10.15
CA LEU A 184 -0.08 2.11 9.19
C LEU A 184 0.85 3.08 9.91
N THR A 185 2.14 3.03 9.58
CA THR A 185 3.10 4.09 9.92
C THR A 185 3.69 4.62 8.63
N LEU A 186 3.45 5.89 8.32
CA LEU A 186 3.77 6.53 7.05
C LEU A 186 4.67 7.74 7.33
N GLU A 187 5.89 7.73 6.80
CA GLU A 187 6.89 8.77 7.00
C GLU A 187 7.42 9.25 5.64
N ASP A 188 7.41 10.56 5.38
CA ASP A 188 7.87 11.15 4.12
C ASP A 188 7.22 10.52 2.87
N CYS A 189 5.98 10.05 2.99
CA CYS A 189 5.28 9.36 1.90
C CYS A 189 4.45 10.33 1.08
N THR A 190 4.28 10.02 -0.20
CA THR A 190 3.38 10.77 -1.09
C THR A 190 2.30 9.86 -1.68
N PHE A 191 1.05 10.28 -1.56
CA PHE A 191 -0.13 9.59 -2.10
C PHE A 191 -0.80 10.49 -3.14
N SER A 192 -0.80 10.10 -4.41
CA SER A 192 -1.25 10.99 -5.49
C SER A 192 -2.04 10.31 -6.60
N GLY A 193 -3.11 10.96 -7.07
CA GLY A 193 -3.85 10.51 -8.25
C GLY A 193 -4.61 9.20 -8.06
N ASN A 194 -4.88 8.78 -6.82
CA ASN A 194 -5.64 7.57 -6.51
C ASN A 194 -7.15 7.82 -6.67
N LYS A 195 -7.89 6.80 -7.09
CA LYS A 195 -9.34 6.91 -7.35
C LYS A 195 -10.21 6.78 -6.09
N GLY A 196 -9.60 6.50 -4.94
CA GLY A 196 -10.18 6.64 -3.60
C GLY A 196 -9.45 7.74 -2.81
N PRO A 197 -9.58 7.76 -1.46
CA PRO A 197 -8.76 8.61 -0.61
C PRO A 197 -7.28 8.23 -0.69
N GLY A 198 -6.40 9.20 -0.39
CA GLY A 198 -4.97 8.92 -0.27
C GLY A 198 -4.67 7.94 0.87
N VAL A 199 -5.30 8.16 2.03
CA VAL A 199 -5.23 7.27 3.20
C VAL A 199 -6.64 7.06 3.77
N ASP A 200 -7.02 5.80 3.96
CA ASP A 200 -8.29 5.41 4.60
C ASP A 200 -8.03 4.54 5.83
N VAL A 201 -8.70 4.85 6.94
CA VAL A 201 -8.60 4.13 8.21
C VAL A 201 -9.99 3.84 8.72
N SER A 202 -10.31 2.59 9.00
CA SER A 202 -11.67 2.19 9.41
C SER A 202 -11.68 1.16 10.54
N SER A 203 -12.88 0.89 11.08
CA SER A 203 -13.07 -0.01 12.22
C SER A 203 -12.32 0.45 13.47
N ARG A 204 -11.34 -0.30 13.97
CA ARG A 204 -10.46 0.06 15.10
C ARG A 204 -9.01 0.20 14.67
N ALA A 205 -8.79 0.43 13.38
CA ALA A 205 -7.46 0.57 12.82
C ALA A 205 -6.84 1.92 13.21
N SER A 206 -5.53 2.04 13.01
CA SER A 206 -4.81 3.29 13.28
C SER A 206 -3.86 3.67 12.15
N ALA A 207 -3.61 4.95 11.99
CA ALA A 207 -2.56 5.46 11.11
C ALA A 207 -1.76 6.55 11.82
N ARG A 208 -0.43 6.45 11.73
CA ARG A 208 0.49 7.54 12.07
C ARG A 208 1.12 8.06 10.78
N MET A 209 1.03 9.37 10.56
CA MET A 209 1.55 10.05 9.39
C MET A 209 2.52 11.16 9.80
N GLU A 210 3.70 11.20 9.19
CA GLU A 210 4.71 12.21 9.45
C GLU A 210 5.28 12.70 8.12
N SER A 211 5.31 14.02 7.92
CA SER A 211 5.90 14.64 6.72
C SER A 211 5.30 14.13 5.38
N CYS A 212 4.04 13.71 5.39
CA CYS A 212 3.40 13.10 4.22
C CYS A 212 2.69 14.14 3.34
N THR A 213 2.67 13.87 2.04
CA THR A 213 1.90 14.65 1.05
C THR A 213 0.77 13.80 0.49
N VAL A 214 -0.45 14.33 0.54
CA VAL A 214 -1.65 13.69 -0.01
C VAL A 214 -2.34 14.68 -0.94
N GLU A 215 -2.35 14.40 -2.24
CA GLU A 215 -2.87 15.35 -3.23
C GLU A 215 -3.50 14.66 -4.45
N SER A 216 -4.42 15.34 -5.12
CA SER A 216 -5.00 14.88 -6.41
C SER A 216 -5.67 13.49 -6.35
N ASN A 217 -6.01 13.01 -5.15
CA ASN A 217 -6.80 11.79 -4.94
C ASN A 217 -8.31 12.14 -5.00
N VAL A 218 -9.20 11.16 -4.85
CA VAL A 218 -10.63 11.49 -4.67
C VAL A 218 -10.86 12.18 -3.32
N GLY A 219 -10.24 11.69 -2.25
CA GLY A 219 -10.23 12.32 -0.94
C GLY A 219 -8.82 12.38 -0.36
N GLY A 220 -8.61 13.15 0.70
CA GLY A 220 -7.32 13.19 1.38
C GLY A 220 -7.17 12.04 2.37
N VAL A 221 -7.48 12.31 3.64
CA VAL A 221 -7.37 11.34 4.74
C VAL A 221 -8.73 11.12 5.38
N TRP A 222 -9.19 9.87 5.35
CA TRP A 222 -10.52 9.48 5.83
C TRP A 222 -10.42 8.50 7.01
N GLY A 223 -11.19 8.77 8.06
CA GLY A 223 -11.33 7.99 9.27
C GLY A 223 -12.78 7.60 9.51
N TRP A 224 -13.03 6.32 9.78
CA TRP A 224 -14.37 5.74 9.96
C TRP A 224 -14.47 4.95 11.27
N ASN A 225 -15.69 4.83 11.80
CA ASN A 225 -16.01 4.04 12.99
C ASN A 225 -15.21 4.46 14.23
N GLN A 226 -14.23 3.68 14.68
CA GLN A 226 -13.39 3.95 15.84
C GLN A 226 -11.92 4.09 15.42
N ALA A 227 -11.69 4.50 14.16
CA ALA A 227 -10.37 4.74 13.62
C ALA A 227 -9.63 5.82 14.41
N ARG A 228 -8.30 5.67 14.54
CA ARG A 228 -7.44 6.66 15.19
C ARG A 228 -6.35 7.12 14.25
N ILE A 229 -6.25 8.42 14.05
CA ILE A 229 -5.26 9.00 13.14
C ILE A 229 -4.39 9.98 13.93
N GLU A 230 -3.07 9.82 13.83
CA GLU A 230 -2.10 10.79 14.32
C GLU A 230 -1.35 11.34 13.11
N MET A 231 -1.29 12.66 12.96
CA MET A 231 -0.52 13.26 11.88
C MET A 231 0.21 14.54 12.27
N SER A 232 1.44 14.66 11.77
CA SER A 232 2.25 15.86 11.93
C SER A 232 3.01 16.23 10.66
N ARG A 233 3.18 17.53 10.42
CA ARG A 233 3.98 18.07 9.29
C ARG A 233 3.49 17.61 7.91
N CYS A 234 2.20 17.33 7.76
CA CYS A 234 1.63 16.85 6.51
C CYS A 234 1.12 18.00 5.62
N CYS A 235 0.98 17.72 4.32
CA CYS A 235 0.30 18.57 3.36
C CYS A 235 -0.83 17.76 2.70
N ILE A 236 -2.08 18.12 3.01
CA ILE A 236 -3.28 17.47 2.50
C ILE A 236 -3.98 18.45 1.57
N ARG A 237 -4.02 18.14 0.28
CA ARG A 237 -4.68 18.97 -0.74
C ARG A 237 -5.92 18.27 -1.25
N GLY A 238 -7.00 19.03 -1.31
CA GLY A 238 -8.32 18.56 -1.63
C GLY A 238 -8.39 17.83 -2.96
N GLY A 239 -9.18 16.77 -2.92
CA GLY A 239 -9.53 15.98 -4.09
C GLY A 239 -10.83 16.46 -4.71
N ARG A 240 -11.51 15.53 -5.38
CA ARG A 240 -12.89 15.73 -5.86
C ARG A 240 -13.94 15.66 -4.73
N SER A 241 -13.53 15.22 -3.55
CA SER A 241 -14.34 15.04 -2.34
C SER A 241 -13.57 15.66 -1.15
N PHE A 242 -13.90 15.26 0.08
CA PHE A 242 -13.31 15.79 1.30
C PHE A 242 -11.80 15.57 1.38
N SER A 243 -11.07 16.65 1.68
CA SER A 243 -9.66 16.63 2.06
C SER A 243 -9.47 15.85 3.35
N MET A 244 -10.38 16.05 4.31
CA MET A 244 -10.41 15.30 5.57
C MET A 244 -11.84 14.85 5.85
N LEU A 245 -12.01 13.58 6.21
CA LEU A 245 -13.30 13.04 6.64
C LEU A 245 -13.09 12.24 7.92
N MET A 246 -13.75 12.60 9.01
CA MET A 246 -13.77 11.84 10.27
C MET A 246 -15.23 11.54 10.64
N ASP A 247 -15.66 10.30 10.45
CA ASP A 247 -17.04 9.87 10.64
C ASP A 247 -17.20 8.97 11.87
N GLU A 248 -18.41 8.94 12.43
CA GLU A 248 -18.75 8.24 13.67
C GLU A 248 -17.82 8.63 14.85
N ASP A 249 -17.20 7.65 15.52
CA ASP A 249 -16.29 7.84 16.65
C ASP A 249 -14.81 7.97 16.20
N ALA A 250 -14.55 8.21 14.91
CA ALA A 250 -13.19 8.36 14.42
C ALA A 250 -12.53 9.59 15.08
N SER A 251 -11.30 9.42 15.55
CA SER A 251 -10.55 10.47 16.22
C SER A 251 -9.26 10.78 15.47
N ILE A 252 -8.83 12.03 15.56
CA ILE A 252 -7.59 12.49 14.97
C ILE A 252 -6.80 13.35 15.96
N GLU A 253 -5.49 13.27 15.93
CA GLU A 253 -4.57 14.24 16.52
C GLU A 253 -3.72 14.80 15.39
N CYS A 254 -3.84 16.11 15.11
CA CYS A 254 -3.24 16.75 13.95
C CYS A 254 -2.47 18.01 14.36
N GLU A 255 -1.20 18.09 13.97
CA GLU A 255 -0.37 19.28 14.23
C GLU A 255 0.53 19.63 13.04
N SER A 256 0.93 20.91 12.98
CA SER A 256 1.85 21.44 11.96
C SER A 256 1.47 21.06 10.52
N THR A 257 0.17 20.91 10.23
CA THR A 257 -0.33 20.32 8.97
C THR A 257 -1.10 21.36 8.15
N GLN A 258 -0.83 21.38 6.85
CA GLN A 258 -1.59 22.18 5.88
C GLN A 258 -2.72 21.34 5.31
N ILE A 259 -3.94 21.83 5.40
CA ILE A 259 -5.15 21.18 4.89
C ILE A 259 -5.84 22.17 3.97
N ASP A 260 -5.87 21.86 2.68
CA ASP A 260 -6.55 22.66 1.68
C ASP A 260 -7.76 21.88 1.15
N GLY A 261 -8.96 22.46 1.25
CA GLY A 261 -10.23 21.89 0.78
C GLY A 261 -11.16 21.41 1.90
N CYS A 262 -12.30 20.83 1.51
CA CYS A 262 -13.43 20.57 2.41
C CYS A 262 -13.08 19.55 3.51
N VAL A 263 -13.52 19.85 4.74
CA VAL A 263 -13.32 19.04 5.93
C VAL A 263 -14.69 18.66 6.50
N GLN A 264 -14.96 17.36 6.59
CA GLN A 264 -16.11 16.82 7.31
C GLN A 264 -15.61 16.08 8.55
N ALA A 265 -16.06 16.49 9.73
CA ALA A 265 -15.65 15.86 10.98
C ALA A 265 -16.76 16.00 12.02
N THR A 266 -16.87 15.01 12.92
CA THR A 266 -17.70 15.14 14.13
C THR A 266 -17.11 16.18 15.09
N ASP A 267 -17.92 16.68 16.03
CA ASP A 267 -17.47 17.65 17.04
C ASP A 267 -16.27 17.13 17.85
N HIS A 268 -16.21 15.81 18.07
CA HIS A 268 -15.07 15.19 18.74
C HIS A 268 -13.80 15.26 17.89
N ALA A 269 -13.89 14.87 16.62
CA ALA A 269 -12.75 14.88 15.69
C ALA A 269 -12.27 16.31 15.37
N TRP A 270 -13.16 17.29 15.34
CA TRP A 270 -12.80 18.70 15.18
C TRP A 270 -11.83 19.20 16.25
N LYS A 271 -11.92 18.72 17.49
CA LYS A 271 -10.96 19.08 18.55
C LYS A 271 -9.53 18.67 18.22
N GLY A 272 -9.38 17.56 17.50
CA GLY A 272 -8.10 17.03 17.03
C GLY A 272 -7.52 17.79 15.85
N LEU A 273 -8.38 18.34 14.99
CA LEU A 273 -8.00 19.17 13.84
C LEU A 273 -7.69 20.61 14.23
N PHE A 274 -8.35 21.13 15.27
CA PHE A 274 -8.22 22.50 15.75
C PHE A 274 -6.96 22.69 16.62
N CYS A 275 -5.79 22.57 16.00
CA CYS A 275 -4.51 22.92 16.59
C CYS A 275 -4.01 24.24 15.97
N PRO A 276 -3.52 25.23 16.75
CA PRO A 276 -3.02 26.50 16.21
C PRO A 276 -1.85 26.36 15.22
N SER A 277 -1.17 25.22 15.23
CA SER A 277 -0.09 24.91 14.29
C SER A 277 -0.58 24.42 12.92
N ASN A 278 -1.87 24.11 12.79
CA ASN A 278 -2.48 23.71 11.53
C ASN A 278 -2.93 24.94 10.72
N CYS A 279 -2.90 24.79 9.40
CA CYS A 279 -3.42 25.78 8.47
C CYS A 279 -4.52 25.13 7.63
N LEU A 280 -5.77 25.55 7.85
CA LEU A 280 -6.93 25.10 7.08
C LEU A 280 -7.30 26.21 6.09
N THR A 281 -7.33 25.88 4.80
CA THR A 281 -7.75 26.77 3.71
C THR A 281 -8.83 26.10 2.88
N ASN A 282 -9.77 26.88 2.33
CA ASN A 282 -10.89 26.36 1.54
C ASN A 282 -11.66 25.22 2.22
N SER A 283 -11.60 25.18 3.55
CA SER A 283 -12.43 24.33 4.37
C SER A 283 -13.78 25.02 4.41
N ASP A 284 -14.62 24.75 3.42
CA ASP A 284 -16.05 25.00 3.57
C ASP A 284 -16.49 24.13 4.75
N VAL A 285 -16.36 24.67 5.97
CA VAL A 285 -17.09 24.22 7.13
C VAL A 285 -18.54 24.33 6.69
N ASN A 286 -19.27 23.22 6.55
CA ASN A 286 -20.67 23.20 6.14
C ASN A 286 -21.48 24.29 6.87
N GLY A 287 -21.53 25.45 6.26
CA GLY A 287 -22.10 26.68 6.76
C GLY A 287 -22.70 27.31 5.52
N ASP A 288 -24.02 27.19 5.44
CA ASP A 288 -24.88 27.57 4.32
C ASP A 288 -24.95 26.57 3.16
N LEU A 289 -25.35 25.32 3.48
CA LEU A 289 -26.35 24.72 2.61
C LEU A 289 -27.59 25.63 2.69
N PRO A 290 -28.14 26.15 1.57
CA PRO A 290 -29.45 26.78 1.62
C PRO A 290 -30.42 25.79 2.28
N PRO A 291 -31.37 26.25 3.12
CA PRO A 291 -32.29 25.35 3.82
C PRO A 291 -32.87 24.37 2.80
N PRO A 292 -32.92 23.06 3.10
CA PRO A 292 -33.39 22.09 2.14
C PRO A 292 -34.77 22.53 1.66
N ALA A 293 -34.90 22.76 0.35
CA ALA A 293 -36.19 22.96 -0.25
C ALA A 293 -37.07 21.77 0.16
N PRO A 294 -38.33 21.98 0.56
CA PRO A 294 -39.22 20.88 0.90
C PRO A 294 -39.20 19.87 -0.27
N PRO A 295 -39.24 18.55 0.01
CA PRO A 295 -39.06 17.50 -1.01
C PRO A 295 -40.11 17.53 -2.14
N PHE A 296 -41.13 18.38 -2.01
CA PHE A 296 -42.18 18.57 -3.00
C PHE A 296 -42.49 20.07 -3.13
N VAL A 297 -42.44 20.57 -4.37
CA VAL A 297 -42.92 21.90 -4.76
C VAL A 297 -44.16 21.69 -5.63
N TYR A 298 -45.33 22.12 -5.12
CA TYR A 298 -46.58 22.09 -5.88
C TYR A 298 -46.80 23.43 -6.57
N THR A 299 -46.93 23.40 -7.89
CA THR A 299 -47.29 24.59 -8.69
C THR A 299 -48.59 24.27 -9.43
N PRO A 300 -49.75 24.84 -9.06
CA PRO A 300 -50.97 24.63 -9.82
C PRO A 300 -50.83 25.28 -11.19
N SER A 301 -51.34 24.61 -12.23
CA SER A 301 -51.45 25.22 -13.56
C SER A 301 -52.46 26.37 -13.53
N PRO A 302 -52.25 27.42 -14.33
CA PRO A 302 -53.15 28.56 -14.41
C PRO A 302 -54.56 28.19 -14.91
#